data_AF-A0A7W0L5P9-F1
#
_entry.id   AF-A0A7W0L5P9-F1
#
_cell.length_a   1.000
_cell.length_b   1.000
_cell.length_c   1.000
_cell.angle_alpha   90.00
_cell.angle_beta   90.00
_cell.angle_gamma   90.00
#
_symmetry.space_group_name_H-M   'P 1'
#
loop_
_entity.id
_entity.type
_entity.pdbx_description
1 polymer ?
#
loop_
_entity_poly.entity_id
_entity_poly.type
_entity_poly.pdbx_seq_one_letter_code
_entity_poly.pdbx_strand_id
1 'polypeptide(L)'
;MTAPCSSSAGVPDGTRATSRAEACGSCAPTERRRSSRCEPRTRSAAVTAIGRARALGKTVSVDPASVAPLRRYGIAHFLTDIEGIDLLLPNSDEAMALSGLSEVERAAAALAVDFPVVAVTCGAAGALWADQGQVIRRPTMAGLGSIVDTTGAGDAFTAGLLAGWLAGQPPNSCLDTGQRAAAKVVARWGAQ
;
A
#
# COMPACT_ATOMS: atom_id res chain seq x y z
N MET A 1 -65.73 -9.60 17.71
CA MET A 1 -66.85 -9.50 16.74
C MET A 1 -66.22 -9.23 15.37
N THR A 2 -66.35 -9.98 14.28
CA THR A 2 -66.88 -11.31 13.93
C THR A 2 -66.33 -11.51 12.49
N ALA A 3 -65.82 -12.69 12.13
CA ALA A 3 -65.56 -13.04 10.71
C ALA A 3 -66.92 -13.22 9.96
N PRO A 4 -67.00 -13.47 8.62
CA PRO A 4 -66.45 -14.68 8.02
C PRO A 4 -65.99 -14.61 6.54
N CYS A 5 -65.37 -15.72 6.16
CA CYS A 5 -64.95 -16.21 4.85
C CYS A 5 -66.12 -16.83 4.06
N SER A 6 -66.02 -16.90 2.72
CA SER A 6 -66.70 -17.90 1.85
C SER A 6 -66.04 -17.91 0.45
N SER A 7 -65.26 -18.96 0.11
CA SER A 7 -65.61 -20.16 -0.70
C SER A 7 -65.86 -19.86 -2.18
N SER A 8 -65.24 -20.48 -3.18
CA SER A 8 -65.24 -21.93 -3.51
C SER A 8 -64.31 -22.15 -4.73
N ALA A 9 -63.41 -23.13 -4.72
CA ALA A 9 -63.54 -24.52 -5.21
C ALA A 9 -63.23 -24.71 -6.72
N GLY A 10 -62.28 -25.59 -7.02
CA GLY A 10 -62.02 -26.09 -8.37
C GLY A 10 -60.65 -26.77 -8.53
N VAL A 11 -60.55 -28.05 -8.13
CA VAL A 11 -59.48 -29.00 -8.51
C VAL A 11 -60.15 -30.15 -9.27
N PRO A 12 -59.56 -30.64 -10.37
CA PRO A 12 -59.02 -32.01 -10.43
C PRO A 12 -57.58 -32.00 -10.99
N ASP A 13 -56.60 -32.71 -10.42
CA ASP A 13 -56.37 -34.17 -10.52
C ASP A 13 -56.25 -34.63 -11.98
N GLY A 14 -55.18 -35.21 -12.49
CA GLY A 14 -53.91 -35.68 -11.96
C GLY A 14 -53.32 -36.59 -13.04
N THR A 15 -52.05 -36.44 -13.44
CA THR A 15 -51.28 -37.56 -14.00
C THR A 15 -49.78 -37.30 -13.88
N ARG A 16 -49.12 -38.14 -13.08
CA ARG A 16 -47.68 -38.28 -13.00
C ARG A 16 -47.15 -38.93 -14.28
N ALA A 17 -46.09 -38.38 -14.84
CA ALA A 17 -45.07 -39.15 -15.53
C ALA A 17 -43.69 -38.56 -15.23
N THR A 18 -42.86 -39.40 -14.64
CA THR A 18 -41.47 -39.18 -14.26
C THR A 18 -40.56 -39.14 -15.47
N SER A 19 -39.66 -38.14 -15.57
CA SER A 19 -38.36 -38.35 -16.21
C SER A 19 -37.32 -37.39 -15.68
N ARG A 20 -36.26 -37.98 -15.12
CA ARG A 20 -35.04 -37.37 -14.63
C ARG A 20 -34.08 -37.25 -15.82
N ALA A 21 -33.61 -36.04 -16.13
CA ALA A 21 -32.40 -35.77 -16.93
C ALA A 21 -32.06 -34.28 -16.72
N GLU A 22 -31.16 -33.96 -15.79
CA GLU A 22 -29.72 -33.72 -16.03
C GLU A 22 -29.41 -32.22 -16.16
N ALA A 23 -28.48 -31.80 -15.32
CA ALA A 23 -27.94 -30.46 -15.30
C ALA A 23 -26.99 -30.24 -16.48
N CYS A 24 -27.10 -29.09 -17.13
CA CYS A 24 -26.00 -28.40 -17.79
C CYS A 24 -26.33 -26.90 -17.70
N GLY A 25 -25.62 -26.05 -16.96
CA GLY A 25 -24.17 -26.02 -16.83
C GLY A 25 -23.53 -25.09 -17.86
N SER A 26 -24.13 -23.95 -18.21
CA SER A 26 -23.38 -22.80 -18.76
C SER A 26 -24.25 -21.55 -18.98
N CYS A 27 -24.04 -20.53 -18.15
CA CYS A 27 -23.90 -19.12 -18.55
C CYS A 27 -23.89 -18.27 -17.28
N ALA A 28 -22.71 -18.12 -16.69
CA ALA A 28 -22.46 -17.03 -15.74
C ALA A 28 -22.23 -15.74 -16.54
N PRO A 29 -22.84 -14.59 -16.18
CA PRO A 29 -22.34 -13.32 -16.66
C PRO A 29 -21.07 -12.97 -15.88
N THR A 30 -19.94 -13.28 -16.49
CA THR A 30 -18.61 -12.76 -16.17
C THR A 30 -18.54 -11.29 -16.51
N GLU A 31 -18.60 -10.42 -15.49
CA GLU A 31 -17.85 -9.15 -15.51
C GLU A 31 -17.73 -8.59 -14.10
N ARG A 32 -16.93 -9.28 -13.28
CA ARG A 32 -16.44 -8.70 -12.03
C ARG A 32 -15.37 -7.68 -12.43
N ARG A 33 -15.77 -6.43 -12.66
CA ARG A 33 -14.84 -5.29 -12.70
C ARG A 33 -13.95 -5.40 -11.47
N ARG A 34 -12.70 -5.81 -11.67
CA ARG A 34 -11.66 -5.81 -10.63
C ARG A 34 -11.30 -4.35 -10.39
N SER A 35 -12.16 -3.64 -9.66
CA SER A 35 -11.73 -2.44 -8.96
C SER A 35 -10.59 -2.89 -8.05
N SER A 36 -9.45 -2.20 -8.14
CA SER A 36 -8.26 -2.35 -7.30
C SER A 36 -8.54 -2.02 -5.81
N ARG A 37 -9.54 -2.69 -5.24
CA ARG A 37 -9.69 -2.81 -3.80
C ARG A 37 -8.51 -3.68 -3.39
N CYS A 38 -7.66 -3.21 -2.47
CA CYS A 38 -6.80 -4.14 -1.74
C CYS A 38 -7.73 -5.25 -1.25
N GLU A 39 -7.62 -6.44 -1.85
CA GLU A 39 -8.50 -7.56 -1.59
C GLU A 39 -8.58 -7.71 -0.07
N PRO A 40 -9.76 -7.78 0.57
CA PRO A 40 -9.86 -7.76 2.03
C PRO A 40 -8.92 -8.77 2.73
N ARG A 41 -8.61 -9.87 2.05
CA ARG A 41 -7.64 -10.90 2.46
C ARG A 41 -6.18 -10.42 2.49
N THR A 42 -5.76 -9.60 1.52
CA THR A 42 -4.38 -9.08 1.46
C THR A 42 -4.15 -8.04 2.55
N ARG A 43 -5.13 -7.17 2.81
CA ARG A 43 -5.07 -6.21 3.92
C ARG A 43 -4.97 -6.92 5.26
N SER A 44 -5.88 -7.87 5.53
CA SER A 44 -5.85 -8.62 6.79
C SER A 44 -4.52 -9.35 6.99
N ALA A 45 -3.93 -9.87 5.90
CA ALA A 45 -2.62 -10.49 5.93
C ALA A 45 -1.51 -9.49 6.28
N ALA A 46 -1.52 -8.30 5.69
CA ALA A 46 -0.54 -7.24 5.99
C ALA A 46 -0.60 -6.80 7.46
N VAL A 47 -1.80 -6.46 7.97
CA VAL A 47 -1.98 -6.07 9.38
C VAL A 47 -1.55 -7.19 10.34
N THR A 48 -1.91 -8.44 10.01
CA THR A 48 -1.47 -9.61 10.79
C THR A 48 0.06 -9.78 10.76
N ALA A 49 0.70 -9.55 9.60
CA ALA A 49 2.15 -9.65 9.47
C ALA A 49 2.87 -8.58 10.30
N ILE A 50 2.37 -7.34 10.29
CA ILE A 50 2.89 -6.25 11.14
C ILE A 50 2.80 -6.65 12.61
N GLY A 51 1.62 -7.08 13.07
CA GLY A 51 1.42 -7.50 14.46
C GLY A 51 2.34 -8.65 14.88
N ARG A 52 2.54 -9.65 14.01
CA ARG A 52 3.44 -10.79 14.27
C ARG A 52 4.91 -10.39 14.30
N ALA A 53 5.36 -9.58 13.36
CA ALA A 53 6.74 -9.10 13.33
C ALA A 53 7.09 -8.35 14.64
N ARG A 54 6.19 -7.46 15.07
CA ARG A 54 6.33 -6.72 16.33
C ARG A 54 6.33 -7.63 17.55
N ALA A 55 5.43 -8.63 17.61
CA ALA A 55 5.40 -9.60 18.71
C ALA A 55 6.69 -10.43 18.82
N LEU A 56 7.46 -10.55 17.73
CA LEU A 56 8.77 -11.21 17.70
C LEU A 56 9.95 -10.24 17.93
N GLY A 57 9.68 -8.98 18.29
CA GLY A 57 10.70 -7.95 18.46
C GLY A 57 11.43 -7.59 17.15
N LYS A 58 10.80 -7.81 16.00
CA LYS A 58 11.33 -7.39 14.69
C LYS A 58 10.85 -5.99 14.37
N THR A 59 11.71 -5.25 13.69
CA THR A 59 11.32 -3.95 13.13
C THR A 59 10.50 -4.13 11.85
N VAL A 60 9.67 -3.15 11.54
CA VAL A 60 8.75 -3.14 10.40
C VAL A 60 8.91 -1.85 9.61
N SER A 61 8.98 -1.98 8.29
CA SER A 61 8.91 -0.84 7.36
C SER A 61 7.70 -0.96 6.44
N VAL A 62 7.16 0.18 6.00
CA VAL A 62 6.03 0.23 5.06
C VAL A 62 6.26 1.30 4.00
N ASP A 63 5.99 0.93 2.75
CA ASP A 63 5.89 1.82 1.59
C ASP A 63 4.38 1.95 1.22
N PRO A 64 3.81 3.18 1.16
CA PRO A 64 2.42 3.41 0.76
C PRO A 64 2.09 3.06 -0.70
N ALA A 65 3.11 2.87 -1.54
CA ALA A 65 3.09 2.48 -2.95
C ALA A 65 2.46 3.48 -3.95
N SER A 66 1.29 4.04 -3.65
CA SER A 66 0.68 5.07 -4.50
C SER A 66 -0.44 5.87 -3.81
N VAL A 67 -0.51 7.18 -4.11
CA VAL A 67 -1.55 8.10 -3.62
C VAL A 67 -2.98 7.66 -4.02
N ALA A 68 -3.19 7.16 -5.23
CA ALA A 68 -4.55 6.87 -5.71
C ALA A 68 -5.20 5.69 -4.96
N PRO A 69 -4.55 4.52 -4.79
CA PRO A 69 -5.00 3.48 -3.88
C PRO A 69 -5.16 3.95 -2.44
N LEU A 70 -4.19 4.73 -1.94
CA LEU A 70 -4.21 5.26 -0.57
C LEU A 70 -5.48 6.10 -0.30
N ARG A 71 -5.81 7.04 -1.20
CA ARG A 71 -7.01 7.87 -1.10
C ARG A 71 -8.30 7.06 -1.23
N ARG A 72 -8.34 6.09 -2.15
CA ARG A 72 -9.50 5.20 -2.32
C ARG A 72 -9.76 4.33 -1.10
N TYR A 73 -8.69 3.94 -0.41
CA TYR A 73 -8.78 3.14 0.80
C TYR A 73 -9.16 3.97 2.03
N GLY A 74 -8.65 5.20 2.10
CA GLY A 74 -8.87 6.14 3.18
C GLY A 74 -7.59 6.31 4.00
N ILE A 75 -7.07 7.54 4.03
CA ILE A 75 -5.81 7.88 4.70
C ILE A 75 -5.85 7.50 6.19
N ALA A 76 -6.93 7.85 6.89
CA ALA A 76 -7.09 7.52 8.31
C ALA A 76 -7.04 6.01 8.56
N HIS A 77 -7.71 5.20 7.72
CA HIS A 77 -7.68 3.75 7.84
C HIS A 77 -6.30 3.16 7.57
N PHE A 78 -5.56 3.73 6.62
CA PHE A 78 -4.18 3.33 6.35
C PHE A 78 -3.28 3.61 7.55
N LEU A 79 -3.31 4.83 8.09
CA LEU A 79 -2.50 5.21 9.26
C LEU A 79 -2.79 4.31 10.47
N THR A 80 -4.06 3.97 10.72
CA THR A 80 -4.42 3.00 11.77
C THR A 80 -3.86 1.60 11.50
N ASP A 81 -3.91 1.11 10.25
CA ASP A 81 -3.42 -0.23 9.91
C ASP A 81 -1.90 -0.39 10.08
N ILE A 82 -1.16 0.71 9.92
CA ILE A 82 0.31 0.73 10.01
C ILE A 82 0.81 1.28 11.34
N GLU A 83 -0.05 1.39 12.34
CA GLU A 83 0.32 1.91 13.64
C GLU A 83 1.45 1.08 14.29
N GLY A 84 2.49 1.79 14.76
CA GLY A 84 3.63 1.21 15.46
C GLY A 84 4.62 0.45 14.58
N ILE A 85 4.66 0.74 13.28
CA ILE A 85 5.83 0.44 12.43
C ILE A 85 7.01 1.35 12.82
N ASP A 86 8.22 0.97 12.40
CA ASP A 86 9.45 1.68 12.75
C ASP A 86 9.90 2.66 11.65
N LEU A 87 9.58 2.35 10.39
CA LEU A 87 10.07 3.11 9.23
C LEU A 87 8.99 3.25 8.15
N LEU A 88 8.59 4.48 7.86
CA LEU A 88 7.69 4.83 6.75
C LEU A 88 8.50 5.34 5.55
N LEU A 89 8.18 4.86 4.35
CA LEU A 89 8.93 5.13 3.12
C LEU A 89 8.06 5.74 2.00
N PRO A 90 7.48 6.94 2.19
CA PRO A 90 6.63 7.54 1.16
C PRO A 90 7.47 8.24 0.08
N ASN A 91 6.88 8.48 -1.08
CA ASN A 91 7.33 9.57 -1.95
C ASN A 91 6.76 10.93 -1.48
N SER A 92 7.18 12.03 -2.11
CA SER A 92 6.73 13.38 -1.76
C SER A 92 5.21 13.53 -1.78
N ASP A 93 4.55 12.96 -2.80
CA ASP A 93 3.11 13.10 -3.00
C ASP A 93 2.33 12.29 -1.96
N GLU A 94 2.83 11.12 -1.59
CA GLU A 94 2.30 10.30 -0.50
C GLU A 94 2.51 10.95 0.85
N ALA A 95 3.68 11.52 1.12
CA ALA A 95 3.95 12.23 2.38
C ALA A 95 2.98 13.40 2.56
N MET A 96 2.80 14.20 1.51
CA MET A 96 1.82 15.30 1.49
C MET A 96 0.39 14.79 1.64
N ALA A 97 0.03 13.68 0.98
CA ALA A 97 -1.31 13.09 1.10
C ALA A 97 -1.59 12.54 2.50
N LEU A 98 -0.62 11.86 3.13
CA LEU A 98 -0.75 11.27 4.46
C LEU A 98 -0.84 12.33 5.56
N SER A 99 -0.02 13.37 5.47
CA SER A 99 0.03 14.47 6.45
C SER A 99 -1.05 15.54 6.25
N GLY A 100 -1.58 15.67 5.03
CA GLY A 100 -2.46 16.77 4.64
C GLY A 100 -1.74 18.11 4.44
N LEU A 101 -0.40 18.13 4.42
CA LEU A 101 0.43 19.32 4.26
C LEU A 101 0.93 19.45 2.82
N SER A 102 1.24 20.68 2.38
CA SER A 102 1.72 20.98 1.02
C SER A 102 3.25 21.04 0.89
N GLU A 103 3.97 21.08 2.01
CA GLU A 103 5.43 21.16 2.04
C GLU A 103 6.00 19.83 2.50
N VAL A 104 6.87 19.23 1.68
CA VAL A 104 7.37 17.87 1.91
C VAL A 104 8.18 17.74 3.21
N GLU A 105 8.98 18.75 3.58
CA GLU A 105 9.71 18.77 4.85
C GLU A 105 8.76 18.83 6.04
N ARG A 106 7.69 19.63 5.94
CA ARG A 106 6.68 19.71 7.02
C ARG A 106 5.86 18.42 7.09
N ALA A 107 5.53 17.83 5.95
CA ALA A 107 4.87 16.54 5.86
C ALA A 107 5.69 15.44 6.52
N ALA A 108 6.99 15.37 6.21
CA ALA A 108 7.91 14.41 6.83
C ALA A 108 8.01 14.62 8.35
N ALA A 109 8.17 15.86 8.80
CA ALA A 109 8.23 16.20 10.22
C ALA A 109 6.93 15.83 10.96
N ALA A 110 5.76 16.11 10.36
CA ALA A 110 4.48 15.77 10.95
C ALA A 110 4.27 14.26 11.08
N LEU A 111 4.65 13.49 10.05
CA LEU A 111 4.58 12.03 10.11
C LEU A 111 5.58 11.44 11.11
N ALA A 112 6.74 12.07 11.30
CA ALA A 112 7.74 11.64 12.29
C ALA A 112 7.33 11.86 13.76
N VAL A 113 6.14 12.45 14.00
CA VAL A 113 5.51 12.47 15.33
C VAL A 113 4.93 11.10 15.68
N ASP A 114 4.34 10.40 14.70
CA ASP A 114 3.66 9.12 14.89
C ASP A 114 4.56 7.92 14.55
N PHE A 115 5.53 8.12 13.64
CA PHE A 115 6.45 7.09 13.18
C PHE A 115 7.89 7.41 13.62
N PRO A 116 8.65 6.45 14.17
CA PRO A 116 10.02 6.70 14.64
C PRO A 116 10.95 7.26 13.56
N VAL A 117 10.80 6.77 12.33
CA VAL A 117 11.55 7.23 11.16
C VAL A 117 10.63 7.36 9.94
N VAL A 118 10.79 8.47 9.21
CA VAL A 118 10.15 8.69 7.91
C VAL A 118 11.23 9.06 6.90
N ALA A 119 11.42 8.25 5.85
CA ALA A 119 12.34 8.58 4.76
C ALA A 119 11.58 8.81 3.45
N VAL A 120 11.62 10.05 2.95
CA VAL A 120 10.80 10.51 1.82
C VAL A 120 11.62 10.61 0.55
N THR A 121 11.21 9.94 -0.53
CA THR A 121 11.82 10.14 -1.85
C THR A 121 11.24 11.36 -2.54
N CYS A 122 12.10 12.21 -3.11
CA CYS A 122 11.72 13.47 -3.75
C CYS A 122 12.17 13.53 -5.23
N GLY A 123 12.29 12.37 -5.88
CA GLY A 123 12.75 12.25 -7.26
C GLY A 123 14.09 12.96 -7.49
N ALA A 124 14.15 13.84 -8.49
CA ALA A 124 15.36 14.60 -8.83
C ALA A 124 15.81 15.55 -7.70
N ALA A 125 14.93 15.90 -6.75
CA ALA A 125 15.26 16.78 -5.65
C ALA A 125 15.93 16.06 -4.46
N GLY A 126 16.09 14.73 -4.55
CA GLY A 126 16.82 13.91 -3.59
C GLY A 126 15.90 13.13 -2.67
N ALA A 127 16.26 13.06 -1.39
CA ALA A 127 15.47 12.40 -0.36
C ALA A 127 15.56 13.13 0.98
N LEU A 128 14.56 12.91 1.83
CA LEU A 128 14.51 13.40 3.20
C LEU A 128 14.56 12.24 4.18
N TRP A 129 15.08 12.51 5.37
CA TRP A 129 14.96 11.66 6.55
C TRP A 129 14.42 12.50 7.69
N ALA A 130 13.38 12.03 8.37
CA ALA A 130 12.84 12.67 9.55
C ALA A 130 12.77 11.67 10.71
N ASP A 131 13.38 12.03 11.83
CA ASP A 131 13.34 11.30 13.10
C ASP A 131 13.51 12.28 14.26
N GLN A 132 12.91 11.99 15.42
CA GLN A 132 13.16 12.73 16.68
C GLN A 132 13.08 14.27 16.56
N GLY A 133 12.17 14.80 15.73
CA GLY A 133 12.00 16.23 15.49
C GLY A 133 13.06 16.89 14.59
N GLN A 134 13.95 16.10 13.99
CA GLN A 134 14.93 16.54 13.00
C GLN A 134 14.46 16.18 11.59
N VAL A 135 14.78 17.02 10.61
CA VAL A 135 14.61 16.73 9.18
C VAL A 135 15.94 16.97 8.48
N ILE A 136 16.45 15.92 7.86
CA ILE A 136 17.69 15.91 7.10
C ILE A 136 17.34 15.82 5.62
N ARG A 137 17.87 16.76 4.82
CA ARG A 137 17.73 16.73 3.37
C ARG A 137 19.02 16.26 2.71
N ARG A 138 18.91 15.23 1.88
CA ARG A 138 20.01 14.74 1.04
C ARG A 138 19.71 15.02 -0.44
N PRO A 139 20.40 15.98 -1.07
CA PRO A 139 20.20 16.24 -2.49
C PRO A 139 20.61 15.02 -3.32
N THR A 140 20.05 14.90 -4.52
CA THR A 140 20.43 13.86 -5.48
C THR A 140 21.92 13.94 -5.77
N MET A 141 22.61 12.79 -5.77
CA MET A 141 24.03 12.74 -6.14
C MET A 141 24.25 13.26 -7.56
N ALA A 142 25.28 14.10 -7.74
CA ALA A 142 25.70 14.53 -9.06
C ALA A 142 26.32 13.35 -9.84
N GLY A 143 26.14 13.34 -11.16
CA GLY A 143 26.81 12.37 -12.04
C GLY A 143 26.16 10.99 -12.14
N LEU A 144 24.85 10.87 -11.87
CA LEU A 144 24.10 9.61 -11.94
C LEU A 144 23.92 9.01 -13.36
N GLY A 145 24.59 9.56 -14.38
CA GLY A 145 24.52 9.08 -15.76
C GLY A 145 23.21 9.42 -16.46
N SER A 146 23.02 8.85 -17.65
CA SER A 146 21.79 9.02 -18.43
C SER A 146 20.65 8.20 -17.83
N ILE A 147 19.52 8.86 -17.55
CA ILE A 147 18.28 8.19 -17.13
C ILE A 147 17.68 7.50 -18.37
N VAL A 148 17.57 6.17 -18.32
CA VAL A 148 17.04 5.32 -19.38
C VAL A 148 15.58 4.94 -19.07
N ASP A 149 15.33 4.47 -17.84
CA ASP A 149 14.01 4.08 -17.33
C ASP A 149 13.94 4.48 -15.85
N THR A 150 12.78 4.89 -15.36
CA THR A 150 12.60 5.23 -13.92
C THR A 150 11.83 4.16 -13.15
N THR A 151 11.37 3.13 -13.85
CA THR A 151 10.68 1.99 -13.26
C THR A 151 11.59 1.30 -12.24
N GLY A 152 11.09 1.08 -11.02
CA GLY A 152 11.85 0.44 -9.94
C GLY A 152 12.88 1.34 -9.23
N ALA A 153 13.01 2.62 -9.60
CA ALA A 153 13.92 3.54 -8.90
C ALA A 153 13.57 3.70 -7.41
N GLY A 154 12.27 3.76 -7.09
CA GLY A 154 11.77 3.80 -5.71
C GLY A 154 12.09 2.51 -4.95
N ASP A 155 11.81 1.35 -5.55
CA ASP A 155 12.11 0.04 -4.94
C ASP A 155 13.61 -0.13 -4.68
N ALA A 156 14.45 0.28 -5.63
CA ALA A 156 15.90 0.25 -5.51
C ALA A 156 16.40 1.19 -4.41
N PHE A 157 15.83 2.40 -4.33
CA PHE A 157 16.10 3.32 -3.22
C PHE A 157 15.75 2.69 -1.88
N THR A 158 14.53 2.15 -1.75
CA THR A 158 14.04 1.47 -0.55
C THR A 158 14.96 0.32 -0.15
N ALA A 159 15.37 -0.53 -1.10
CA ALA A 159 16.29 -1.63 -0.83
C ALA A 159 17.65 -1.14 -0.31
N GLY A 160 18.24 -0.12 -0.94
CA GLY A 160 19.51 0.45 -0.51
C GLY A 160 19.43 1.13 0.86
N LEU A 161 18.35 1.85 1.12
CA LEU A 161 18.10 2.51 2.40
C LEU A 161 17.92 1.48 3.52
N LEU A 162 17.11 0.45 3.31
CA LEU A 162 16.89 -0.62 4.29
C LEU A 162 18.18 -1.37 4.61
N ALA A 163 19.02 -1.63 3.61
CA ALA A 163 20.33 -2.25 3.84
C ALA A 163 21.23 -1.41 4.75
N GLY A 164 21.27 -0.09 4.55
CA GLY A 164 22.02 0.83 5.42
C GLY A 164 21.43 0.91 6.83
N TRP A 165 20.10 1.02 6.92
CA TRP A 165 19.39 1.13 8.19
C TRP A 165 19.54 -0.11 9.07
N LEU A 166 19.40 -1.31 8.49
CA LEU A 166 19.60 -2.59 9.18
C LEU A 166 21.07 -2.80 9.60
N ALA A 167 22.02 -2.13 8.94
CA ALA A 167 23.43 -2.12 9.31
C ALA A 167 23.76 -1.06 10.39
N GLY A 168 22.77 -0.32 10.91
CA GLY A 168 22.97 0.72 11.93
C GLY A 168 23.71 1.95 11.41
N GLN A 169 23.67 2.22 10.09
CA GLN A 169 24.31 3.40 9.51
C GLN A 169 23.58 4.69 9.91
N PRO A 170 24.29 5.84 9.95
CA PRO A 170 23.64 7.12 10.24
C PRO A 170 22.70 7.53 9.09
N PRO A 171 21.69 8.38 9.37
CA PRO A 171 20.68 8.79 8.39
C PRO A 171 21.21 9.22 7.02
N ASN A 172 22.25 10.05 6.99
CA ASN A 172 22.89 10.51 5.75
C ASN A 172 23.42 9.34 4.90
N SER A 173 24.04 8.35 5.52
CA SER A 173 24.59 7.17 4.85
C SER A 173 23.49 6.25 4.32
N CYS A 174 22.37 6.12 5.05
CA CYS A 174 21.20 5.39 4.59
C CYS A 174 20.62 6.03 3.31
N LEU A 175 20.42 7.35 3.32
CA LEU A 175 19.93 8.11 2.16
C LEU A 175 20.88 8.00 0.97
N ASP A 176 22.19 8.16 1.19
CA ASP A 176 23.20 8.03 0.14
C ASP A 176 23.22 6.61 -0.46
N THR A 177 23.01 5.57 0.35
CA THR A 177 22.99 4.18 -0.11
C THR A 177 21.74 3.89 -0.94
N GLY A 178 20.58 4.41 -0.53
CA GLY A 178 19.36 4.38 -1.34
C GLY A 178 19.55 5.08 -2.69
N GLN A 179 20.12 6.29 -2.69
CA GLN A 179 20.38 7.02 -3.94
C GLN A 179 21.33 6.25 -4.88
N ARG A 180 22.41 5.66 -4.35
CA ARG A 180 23.32 4.81 -5.14
C ARG A 180 22.67 3.56 -5.71
N ALA A 181 21.68 3.00 -5.03
CA ALA A 181 20.94 1.84 -5.53
C ALA A 181 19.98 2.25 -6.66
N ALA A 182 19.20 3.32 -6.46
CA ALA A 182 18.32 3.88 -7.49
C ALA A 182 19.09 4.28 -8.76
N ALA A 183 20.27 4.89 -8.60
CA ALA A 183 21.19 5.23 -9.69
C ALA A 183 21.45 4.10 -10.69
N LYS A 184 21.64 2.89 -10.16
CA LYS A 184 22.05 1.72 -10.95
C LYS A 184 20.89 1.17 -11.77
N VAL A 185 19.68 1.25 -11.23
CA VAL A 185 18.45 0.79 -11.89
C VAL A 185 18.06 1.77 -12.99
N VAL A 186 18.12 3.08 -12.72
CA VAL A 186 17.67 4.06 -13.73
C VAL A 186 18.55 4.15 -14.97
N ALA A 187 19.77 3.61 -14.91
CA ALA A 187 20.69 3.52 -16.04
C ALA A 187 20.44 2.31 -16.96
N ARG A 188 19.39 1.51 -16.70
CA ARG A 188 19.04 0.28 -17.42
C ARG A 188 17.55 0.28 -17.77
N TRP A 189 17.14 -0.62 -18.65
CA TRP A 189 15.72 -0.87 -18.93
C TRP A 189 15.15 -1.86 -17.90
N GLY A 190 13.98 -1.57 -17.35
CA GLY A 190 13.31 -2.43 -16.38
C GLY A 190 13.71 -2.15 -14.91
N ALA A 191 13.06 -2.86 -14.00
CA ALA A 191 13.08 -2.56 -12.57
C ALA A 191 14.26 -3.16 -11.77
N GLN A 192 15.22 -3.86 -12.43
CA GLN A 192 16.28 -4.63 -11.76
C GLN A 192 17.65 -4.51 -12.45
#